data_AF-J7QHU0-F1
#
_entry.id   AF-J7QHU0-F1
#
_cell.length_a   1.000
_cell.length_b   1.000
_cell.length_c   1.000
_cell.angle_alpha   90.00
_cell.angle_beta   90.00
_cell.angle_gamma   90.00
#
_symmetry.space_group_name_H-M   'P 1'
#
loop_
_entity.id
_entity.type
_entity.pdbx_description
1 polymer ?
#
loop_
_entity_poly.entity_id
_entity_poly.type
_entity_poly.pdbx_seq_one_letter_code
_entity_poly.pdbx_strand_id
1 'polypeptide(L)'
;MDFDQINRDHYIHNLRRALPLSARPKQALMAFLRERGVVTRAAPRLVVLDVFDAADAGGLMCRFAIAEVREASSFIAPLAQVALERRHSARLRAGRRRQQQSPGAA
;
A
#
# COMPACT_ATOMS: atom_id res chain seq x y z
N MET A 1 26.74 -16.48 -0.21
CA MET A 1 25.58 -15.66 -0.61
C MET A 1 24.45 -16.01 0.33
N ASP A 2 23.87 -15.00 0.98
CA ASP A 2 22.72 -15.21 1.86
C ASP A 2 21.45 -15.28 0.99
N PHE A 3 20.82 -16.46 0.96
CA PHE A 3 19.59 -16.68 0.18
C PHE A 3 18.46 -15.77 0.67
N ASP A 4 18.44 -15.43 1.95
CA ASP A 4 17.43 -14.55 2.52
C ASP A 4 17.59 -13.11 2.01
N GLN A 5 18.83 -12.66 1.77
CA GLN A 5 19.10 -11.35 1.19
C GLN A 5 18.61 -11.26 -0.27
N ILE A 6 18.86 -12.29 -1.10
CA ILE A 6 18.41 -12.29 -2.50
C ILE A 6 16.89 -12.27 -2.59
N ASN A 7 16.21 -13.06 -1.75
CA ASN A 7 14.76 -13.08 -1.69
C ASN A 7 14.19 -11.72 -1.24
N ARG A 8 14.85 -11.07 -0.29
CA ARG A 8 14.49 -9.75 0.21
C ARG A 8 14.64 -8.67 -0.86
N ASP A 9 15.74 -8.66 -1.59
CA ASP A 9 15.97 -7.71 -2.68
C ASP A 9 14.94 -7.88 -3.80
N HIS A 10 14.63 -9.12 -4.19
CA HIS A 10 13.56 -9.41 -5.14
C HIS A 10 12.19 -8.95 -4.64
N TYR A 11 11.89 -9.16 -3.35
CA TYR A 11 10.64 -8.71 -2.75
C TYR A 11 10.52 -7.18 -2.77
N ILE A 12 11.57 -6.45 -2.38
CA ILE A 12 11.61 -4.98 -2.44
C ILE A 12 11.44 -4.48 -3.87
N HIS A 13 12.15 -5.09 -4.82
CA HIS A 13 12.04 -4.73 -6.23
C HIS A 13 10.61 -4.87 -6.74
N ASN A 14 9.96 -6.01 -6.44
CA ASN A 14 8.57 -6.26 -6.82
C ASN A 14 7.59 -5.28 -6.17
N LEU A 15 7.79 -4.96 -4.89
CA LEU A 15 6.99 -3.96 -4.19
C LEU A 15 7.13 -2.58 -4.84
N ARG A 16 8.36 -2.13 -5.09
CA ARG A 16 8.65 -0.84 -5.75
C ARG A 16 7.96 -0.72 -7.10
N ARG A 17 7.99 -1.80 -7.90
CA ARG A 17 7.30 -1.84 -9.20
C ARG A 17 5.78 -1.73 -9.08
N ALA A 18 5.21 -2.12 -7.95
CA ALA A 18 3.77 -2.07 -7.70
C ALA A 18 3.31 -0.74 -7.08
N LEU A 19 4.20 0.21 -6.82
CA LEU A 19 3.85 1.51 -6.27
C LEU A 19 3.08 2.39 -7.29
N PRO A 20 2.23 3.32 -6.82
CA PRO A 20 1.84 3.50 -5.41
C PRO A 20 0.88 2.40 -4.93
N LEU A 21 0.97 2.05 -3.64
CA LEU A 21 0.08 1.07 -2.99
C LEU A 21 -0.79 1.73 -1.93
N SER A 22 -2.06 1.35 -1.84
CA SER A 22 -2.92 1.77 -0.74
C SER A 22 -2.67 0.91 0.48
N ALA A 23 -2.70 1.51 1.66
CA ALA A 23 -2.44 0.83 2.92
C ALA A 23 -3.29 1.44 4.04
N ARG A 24 -3.45 0.67 5.12
CA ARG A 24 -4.06 1.10 6.37
C ARG A 24 -3.07 0.98 7.53
N PRO A 25 -3.04 1.93 8.46
CA PRO A 25 -2.21 1.79 9.65
C PRO A 25 -2.76 0.66 10.53
N LYS A 26 -1.87 -0.18 11.08
CA LYS A 26 -2.22 -1.09 12.18
C LYS A 26 -2.35 -0.31 13.49
N GLN A 27 -2.87 -0.96 14.53
CA GLN A 27 -3.15 -0.32 15.82
C GLN A 27 -1.96 0.46 16.41
N ALA A 28 -0.75 -0.10 16.39
CA ALA A 28 0.44 0.57 16.92
C ALA A 28 0.76 1.89 16.19
N LEU A 29 0.73 1.89 14.85
CA LEU A 29 0.94 3.11 14.06
C LEU A 29 -0.23 4.08 14.22
N MET A 30 -1.45 3.58 14.34
CA MET A 30 -2.62 4.42 14.58
C MET A 30 -2.54 5.15 15.93
N ALA A 31 -2.09 4.47 17.00
CA ALA A 31 -1.85 5.08 18.30
C ALA A 31 -0.80 6.20 18.21
N PHE A 32 0.34 5.90 17.59
CA PHE A 32 1.41 6.87 17.36
C PHE A 32 0.93 8.12 16.59
N LEU A 33 0.17 7.93 15.50
CA LEU A 33 -0.35 9.05 14.71
C LEU A 33 -1.37 9.91 15.48
N ARG A 34 -2.16 9.29 16.37
CA ARG A 34 -3.10 10.01 17.25
C ARG A 34 -2.38 10.83 18.30
N GLU A 35 -1.36 10.26 18.95
CA GLU A 35 -0.51 10.97 19.93
C GLU A 35 0.16 12.20 19.31
N ARG A 36 0.51 12.12 18.02
CA ARG A 36 1.08 13.23 17.25
C ARG A 36 0.06 14.24 16.72
N GLY A 37 -1.24 14.04 16.99
CA GLY A 37 -2.31 14.92 16.50
C GLY A 37 -2.56 14.87 15.00
N VAL A 38 -1.99 13.89 14.29
CA VAL A 38 -2.10 13.74 12.83
C VAL A 38 -3.46 13.15 12.42
N VAL A 39 -4.09 12.38 13.32
CA VAL A 39 -5.35 11.68 13.07
C VAL A 39 -6.30 11.88 14.25
N THR A 40 -7.55 12.26 13.97
CA THR A 40 -8.54 12.53 15.01
C THR A 40 -9.38 11.29 15.37
N ARG A 41 -10.17 10.75 14.42
CA ARG A 41 -11.19 9.73 14.75
C ARG A 41 -11.13 8.46 13.92
N ALA A 42 -10.98 8.57 12.60
CA ALA A 42 -10.95 7.44 11.67
C ALA A 42 -9.51 7.07 11.28
N ALA A 43 -9.26 5.79 10.96
CA ALA A 43 -7.96 5.38 10.45
C ALA A 43 -7.73 6.01 9.05
N PRO A 44 -6.67 6.81 8.86
CA PRO A 44 -6.41 7.45 7.58
C PRO A 44 -6.12 6.42 6.50
N ARG A 45 -6.36 6.79 5.24
CA ARG A 45 -5.85 6.00 4.12
C ARG A 45 -4.40 6.42 3.86
N LEU A 46 -3.50 5.45 3.93
CA LEU A 46 -2.09 5.65 3.63
C LEU A 46 -1.81 5.27 2.18
N VAL A 47 -0.88 5.99 1.56
CA VAL A 47 -0.34 5.67 0.25
C VAL A 47 1.15 5.43 0.38
N VAL A 48 1.59 4.21 0.04
CA VAL A 48 3.01 3.88 -0.03
C VAL A 48 3.61 4.54 -1.26
N LEU A 49 4.61 5.39 -1.06
CA LEU A 49 5.32 6.12 -2.10
C LEU A 49 6.71 5.56 -2.37
N ASP A 50 7.32 4.91 -1.38
CA ASP A 50 8.61 4.24 -1.52
C ASP A 50 8.73 3.10 -0.52
N VAL A 51 9.58 2.11 -0.85
CA VAL A 51 9.91 0.96 0.00
C VAL A 51 11.42 0.80 -0.03
N PHE A 52 12.06 0.63 1.12
CA PHE A 52 13.50 0.43 1.19
C PHE A 52 13.87 -0.45 2.38
N ASP A 53 15.05 -1.04 2.28
CA ASP A 53 15.64 -1.81 3.34
C ASP A 53 16.45 -0.90 4.27
N ALA A 54 16.13 -0.89 5.56
CA ALA A 54 16.94 -0.22 6.59
C ALA A 54 17.89 -1.19 7.32
N ALA A 55 18.15 -2.35 6.73
CA ALA A 55 18.97 -3.43 7.29
C ALA A 55 18.52 -3.82 8.71
N ASP A 56 19.47 -4.27 9.55
CA ASP A 56 19.20 -4.88 10.86
C ASP A 56 18.54 -3.93 11.87
N ALA A 57 18.64 -2.62 11.67
CA ALA A 57 18.13 -1.63 12.61
C ALA A 57 16.62 -1.36 12.48
N GLY A 58 16.02 -1.63 11.32
CA GLY A 58 14.63 -1.24 11.05
C GLY A 58 13.82 -2.18 10.16
N GLY A 59 14.46 -3.18 9.55
CA GLY A 59 13.79 -4.07 8.62
C GLY A 59 13.33 -3.34 7.35
N LEU A 60 12.21 -3.79 6.77
CA LEU A 60 11.60 -3.14 5.62
C LEU A 60 10.83 -1.89 6.04
N MET A 61 11.25 -0.75 5.49
CA MET A 61 10.68 0.57 5.75
C MET A 61 9.95 1.09 4.53
N CYS A 62 8.98 1.96 4.77
CA CYS A 62 8.16 2.53 3.72
C CYS A 62 7.98 4.03 3.98
N ARG A 63 8.02 4.81 2.90
CA ARG A 63 7.60 6.21 2.92
C ARG A 63 6.12 6.28 2.57
N PHE A 64 5.33 6.88 3.44
CA PHE A 64 3.89 7.02 3.28
C PHE A 64 3.48 8.47 3.13
N ALA A 65 2.43 8.71 2.36
CA ALA A 65 1.62 9.92 2.45
C ALA A 65 0.23 9.58 3.01
N ILE A 66 -0.38 10.55 3.68
CA ILE A 66 -1.77 10.46 4.14
C ILE A 66 -2.66 11.03 3.05
N ALA A 67 -3.57 10.21 2.50
CA ALA A 67 -4.36 10.58 1.32
C ALA A 67 -5.26 11.80 1.56
N GLU A 68 -5.70 12.01 2.81
CA GLU A 68 -6.62 13.08 3.19
C GLU A 68 -5.91 14.41 3.53
N VAL A 69 -4.58 14.42 3.66
CA VAL A 69 -3.83 15.62 4.05
C VAL A 69 -3.32 16.32 2.79
N ARG A 70 -3.80 17.56 2.56
CA ARG A 70 -3.43 18.37 1.38
C ARG A 70 -1.98 18.84 1.39
N GLU A 71 -1.40 18.97 2.58
CA GLU A 71 0.00 19.31 2.77
C GLU A 71 0.84 18.05 2.60
N ALA A 72 1.94 18.13 1.85
CA ALA A 72 2.78 16.99 1.45
C ALA A 72 3.57 16.35 2.61
N SER A 73 2.91 16.09 3.73
CA SER A 73 3.44 15.39 4.89
C SER A 73 3.60 13.92 4.54
N SER A 74 4.85 13.55 4.28
CA SER A 74 5.25 12.15 4.20
C SER A 74 5.99 11.75 5.46
N PHE A 75 5.81 10.51 5.89
CA PHE A 75 6.52 9.96 7.03
C PHE A 75 7.01 8.55 6.70
N ILE A 76 7.99 8.09 7.47
CA ILE A 76 8.58 6.76 7.31
C ILE A 76 8.10 5.89 8.47
N ALA A 77 7.63 4.69 8.16
CA ALA A 77 7.29 3.69 9.16
C ALA A 77 7.62 2.27 8.67
N PRO A 78 7.75 1.28 9.58
CA PRO A 78 7.96 -0.11 9.19
C PRO A 78 6.78 -0.65 8.39
N LEU A 79 7.06 -1.42 7.33
CA LEU A 79 6.04 -2.12 6.54
C LEU A 79 5.19 -3.03 7.43
N ALA A 80 5.77 -3.61 8.48
CA ALA A 80 5.09 -4.46 9.45
C ALA A 80 3.97 -3.73 10.22
N GLN A 81 4.00 -2.39 10.31
CA GLN A 81 3.00 -1.58 11.01
C GLN A 81 1.84 -1.14 10.11
N VAL A 82 1.80 -1.57 8.85
CA VAL A 82 0.71 -1.30 7.92
C VAL A 82 0.13 -2.58 7.34
N ALA A 83 -1.13 -2.52 6.95
CA ALA A 83 -1.78 -3.54 6.13
C ALA A 83 -1.91 -2.99 4.71
N LEU A 84 -1.21 -3.62 3.75
CA LEU A 84 -1.37 -3.28 2.34
C LEU A 84 -2.76 -3.71 1.87
N GLU A 85 -3.50 -2.78 1.28
CA GLU A 85 -4.77 -3.11 0.65
C GLU A 85 -4.47 -3.88 -0.63
N ARG A 86 -4.99 -5.12 -0.74
CA ARG A 86 -4.93 -5.86 -2.00
C ARG A 86 -5.62 -5.00 -3.05
N ARG A 87 -4.94 -4.75 -4.18
CA ARG A 87 -5.57 -4.09 -5.34
C ARG A 87 -6.86 -4.84 -5.64
N HIS A 88 -8.01 -4.28 -5.26
CA HIS A 88 -9.29 -4.84 -5.64
C HIS A 88 -9.31 -4.80 -7.16
N SER A 89 -9.13 -5.96 -7.79
CA SER A 89 -9.26 -6.15 -9.23
C SER A 89 -10.73 -6.01 -9.63
N ALA A 90 -11.35 -4.88 -9.32
CA ALA A 90 -12.69 -4.51 -9.73
C ALA A 90 -12.77 -4.27 -11.26
N ARG A 91 -11.64 -4.22 -11.96
CA ARG A 91 -11.59 -4.07 -13.43
C ARG A 91 -11.59 -5.37 -14.24
N LEU A 92 -11.57 -6.56 -13.61
CA LEU A 92 -11.56 -7.83 -14.36
C LEU A 92 -12.94 -8.48 -14.56
N ARG A 93 -14.02 -7.92 -14.02
CA ARG A 93 -15.39 -8.45 -14.20
C ARG A 93 -16.32 -7.58 -15.04
N ALA A 94 -15.82 -6.55 -15.72
CA ALA A 94 -16.63 -5.71 -16.62
C ALA A 94 -16.57 -6.13 -18.10
N GLY A 95 -15.66 -7.04 -18.48
CA GLY A 95 -15.44 -7.44 -19.88
C GLY A 95 -16.23 -8.67 -20.37
N ARG A 96 -16.92 -9.42 -19.49
CA ARG A 96 -17.54 -10.71 -19.85
C ARG A 96 -19.08 -10.72 -19.93
N ARG A 97 -19.73 -9.55 -19.89
CA ARG A 97 -21.21 -9.48 -19.90
C ARG A 97 -21.81 -8.61 -21.01
N ARG A 98 -21.05 -8.28 -22.06
CA ARG A 98 -21.54 -7.52 -23.23
C ARG A 98 -21.21 -8.16 -24.59
N GLN A 99 -20.99 -9.48 -24.64
CA GLN A 99 -20.78 -10.22 -25.90
C GLN A 99 -21.84 -11.30 -26.19
N GLN A 100 -23.01 -11.25 -25.56
CA GLN A 100 -24.13 -12.16 -25.89
C GLN A 100 -25.45 -11.45 -26.20
N GLN A 101 -25.42 -10.18 -26.58
CA GLN A 101 -26.56 -9.54 -27.23
C GLN A 101 -26.05 -8.78 -28.46
N SER A 102 -26.06 -9.48 -29.58
CA SER A 102 -25.99 -8.94 -30.93
C SER A 102 -27.08 -9.66 -31.74
N PRO A 103 -27.60 -9.06 -32.81
CA PRO A 103 -28.94 -8.51 -32.87
C PRO A 103 -29.87 -9.35 -33.75
N GLY A 104 -31.17 -9.08 -33.64
CA GLY A 104 -32.29 -9.46 -34.52
C GLY A 104 -32.12 -10.50 -35.64
N ALA A 105 -33.08 -11.41 -35.70
CA ALA A 105 -33.62 -11.88 -36.96
C ALA A 105 -35.15 -12.04 -36.81
N ALA A 106 -35.84 -11.65 -37.88
CA ALA A 106 -37.29 -11.56 -38.06
C ALA A 106 -38.03 -12.89 -37.84
#